data_AF-A0A7V2W233-F1
#
_entry.id   AF-A0A7V2W233-F1
#
_cell.length_a   1.000
_cell.length_b   1.000
_cell.length_c   1.000
_cell.angle_alpha   90.00
_cell.angle_beta   90.00
_cell.angle_gamma   90.00
#
_symmetry.space_group_name_H-M   'P 1'
#
loop_
_entity.id
_entity.type
_entity.pdbx_description
1 polymer ?
#
loop_
_entity_poly.entity_id
_entity_poly.type
_entity_poly.pdbx_seq_one_letter_code
_entity_poly.pdbx_strand_id
1 'polypeptide(L)'
;MDERLIKRLIATIKCGTCGQNYQEDHVEIVEHDDDVWFLNVFCSCCQVKSLVAAVIKREKDLEAVNDLTGAEVSRFQHIDAVNGNDMLDMRDFLRSFDGDFSGLFSNKES
;
A
#
# COMPACT_ATOMS: atom_id res chain seq x y z
N MET A 1 -9.11 -3.97 -5.43
CA MET A 1 -9.06 -5.31 -4.82
C MET A 1 -10.07 -6.18 -5.57
N ASP A 2 -9.78 -7.46 -5.82
CA ASP A 2 -10.72 -8.35 -6.55
C ASP A 2 -11.88 -8.77 -5.64
N GLU A 3 -13.12 -8.54 -6.05
CA GLU A 3 -14.34 -8.94 -5.34
C GLU A 3 -14.33 -10.43 -4.95
N ARG A 4 -13.70 -11.29 -5.76
CA ARG A 4 -13.55 -12.72 -5.48
C ARG A 4 -12.75 -12.97 -4.21
N LEU A 5 -11.71 -12.17 -3.93
CA LEU A 5 -10.92 -12.31 -2.71
C LEU A 5 -11.75 -11.95 -1.47
N ILE A 6 -12.59 -10.91 -1.57
CA ILE A 6 -13.50 -10.51 -0.49
C ILE A 6 -14.48 -11.64 -0.17
N LYS A 7 -15.14 -12.21 -1.19
CA LYS A 7 -16.10 -13.31 -0.99
C LYS A 7 -15.45 -14.53 -0.35
N ARG A 8 -14.23 -14.89 -0.77
CA ARG A 8 -13.43 -15.97 -0.15
C ARG A 8 -13.11 -15.70 1.30
N LEU A 9 -12.72 -14.47 1.66
CA LEU A 9 -12.44 -14.10 3.05
C LEU A 9 -13.70 -14.24 3.91
N ILE A 10 -14.85 -13.75 3.45
CA ILE A 10 -16.11 -13.85 4.20
C ILE A 10 -16.56 -15.31 4.38
N ALA A 11 -16.32 -16.19 3.41
CA ALA A 11 -16.62 -17.62 3.55
C ALA A 11 -15.83 -18.31 4.67
N THR A 12 -14.70 -17.76 5.12
CA THR A 12 -13.95 -18.28 6.28
C THR A 12 -14.59 -17.92 7.63
N ILE A 13 -15.51 -16.95 7.65
CA ILE A 13 -16.20 -16.48 8.85
C ILE A 13 -17.37 -17.41 9.17
N LYS A 14 -17.59 -17.64 10.47
CA LYS A 14 -18.71 -18.44 10.98
C LYS A 14 -19.95 -17.57 11.21
N CYS A 15 -21.11 -18.12 10.90
CA CYS A 15 -22.41 -17.54 11.24
C CYS A 15 -22.55 -17.39 12.75
N GLY A 16 -22.90 -16.18 13.22
CA GLY A 16 -23.08 -15.90 14.65
C GLY A 16 -24.24 -16.65 15.30
N THR A 17 -25.16 -17.23 14.53
CA THR A 17 -26.32 -17.98 15.04
C THR A 17 -26.06 -19.48 15.13
N CYS A 18 -25.60 -20.13 14.05
CA CYS A 18 -25.43 -21.59 14.02
C CYS A 18 -23.96 -22.05 14.01
N GLY A 19 -23.00 -21.14 13.88
CA GLY A 19 -21.57 -21.45 13.89
C GLY A 19 -21.03 -22.10 12.60
N GLN A 20 -21.87 -22.33 11.58
CA GLN A 20 -21.43 -22.81 10.28
C GLN A 20 -20.76 -21.72 9.46
N ASN A 21 -19.80 -22.09 8.62
CA ASN A 21 -19.14 -21.17 7.69
C ASN A 21 -20.11 -20.63 6.64
N TYR A 22 -19.92 -19.37 6.26
CA TYR A 22 -20.61 -18.81 5.11
C TYR A 22 -20.09 -19.42 3.80
N GLN A 23 -20.91 -19.36 2.75
CA GLN A 23 -20.60 -19.86 1.42
C GLN A 23 -20.35 -18.65 0.50
N GLU A 24 -19.39 -18.74 -0.42
CA GLU A 24 -19.01 -17.64 -1.32
C GLU A 24 -20.18 -17.15 -2.18
N ASP A 25 -21.01 -18.08 -2.67
CA ASP A 25 -22.18 -17.80 -3.51
C ASP A 25 -23.27 -17.00 -2.78
N HIS A 26 -23.21 -16.96 -1.44
CA HIS A 26 -24.20 -16.30 -0.59
C HIS A 26 -23.67 -14.99 0.03
N VAL A 27 -22.63 -14.42 -0.58
CA VAL A 27 -22.04 -13.13 -0.23
C VAL A 27 -22.29 -12.13 -1.36
N GLU A 28 -23.03 -11.08 -1.04
CA GLU A 28 -23.32 -9.97 -1.94
C GLU A 28 -22.66 -8.70 -1.41
N ILE A 29 -21.89 -8.01 -2.25
CA ILE A 29 -21.28 -6.72 -1.91
C ILE A 29 -22.34 -5.66 -2.17
N VAL A 30 -22.72 -4.93 -1.13
CA VAL A 30 -23.72 -3.85 -1.21
C VAL A 30 -23.03 -2.56 -1.62
N GLU A 31 -21.95 -2.23 -0.92
CA GLU A 31 -21.22 -0.98 -1.11
C GLU A 31 -19.76 -1.17 -0.66
N HIS A 32 -18.87 -0.43 -1.29
CA HIS A 32 -17.48 -0.30 -0.86
C HIS A 32 -17.15 1.20 -0.74
N ASP A 33 -16.60 1.61 0.40
CA ASP A 33 -16.13 2.97 0.65
C ASP A 33 -14.73 2.89 1.27
N ASP A 34 -13.72 3.32 0.52
CA ASP A 34 -12.28 3.19 0.81
C ASP A 34 -11.86 1.80 1.32
N ASP A 35 -11.76 1.65 2.64
CA ASP A 35 -11.29 0.45 3.34
C ASP A 35 -12.43 -0.36 3.98
N VAL A 36 -13.68 0.09 3.85
CA VAL A 36 -14.86 -0.54 4.45
C VAL A 36 -15.75 -1.14 3.36
N TRP A 37 -16.06 -2.42 3.52
CA TRP A 37 -16.93 -3.19 2.62
C TRP A 37 -18.20 -3.58 3.35
N PHE A 38 -19.35 -3.14 2.85
CA PHE A 38 -20.66 -3.55 3.35
C PHE A 38 -21.15 -4.74 2.54
N LEU A 39 -21.43 -5.84 3.24
CA LEU A 39 -21.73 -7.13 2.66
C LEU A 39 -23.03 -7.66 3.23
N ASN A 40 -23.93 -8.09 2.35
CA ASN A 40 -25.09 -8.87 2.72
C ASN A 40 -24.71 -10.35 2.65
N VAL A 41 -24.82 -11.04 3.78
CA VAL A 41 -24.39 -12.44 3.89
C VAL A 41 -25.57 -13.30 4.32
N PHE A 42 -25.77 -14.40 3.61
CA PHE A 42 -26.84 -15.34 3.87
C PHE A 42 -26.32 -16.70 4.33
N CYS A 43 -26.76 -17.15 5.51
CA CYS A 43 -26.40 -18.47 6.01
C CYS A 43 -27.30 -19.54 5.39
N SER A 44 -26.73 -20.48 4.62
CA SER A 44 -27.47 -21.60 4.05
C SER A 44 -28.06 -22.55 5.09
N CYS A 45 -27.42 -22.66 6.27
CA CYS A 45 -27.82 -23.59 7.32
C CYS A 45 -29.03 -23.09 8.15
N CYS A 46 -28.98 -21.85 8.64
CA CYS A 46 -30.03 -21.29 9.50
C CYS A 46 -30.89 -20.22 8.82
N GLN A 47 -30.62 -19.90 7.55
CA GLN A 47 -31.37 -18.97 6.70
C GLN A 47 -31.39 -17.52 7.21
N VAL A 48 -30.54 -17.19 8.19
CA VAL A 48 -30.37 -15.83 8.70
C VAL A 48 -29.59 -14.99 7.69
N LYS A 49 -30.09 -13.77 7.43
CA LYS A 49 -29.39 -12.71 6.71
C LYS A 49 -28.67 -11.81 7.72
N SER A 50 -27.45 -11.41 7.40
CA SER A 50 -26.63 -10.54 8.23
C SER A 50 -25.93 -9.50 7.38
N LEU A 51 -25.90 -8.26 7.89
CA LEU A 51 -25.07 -7.20 7.32
C LEU A 51 -23.70 -7.25 7.99
N VAL A 52 -22.66 -7.45 7.19
CA VAL A 52 -21.28 -7.51 7.65
C VAL A 52 -20.55 -6.28 7.12
N ALA A 53 -19.95 -5.50 8.02
CA ALA A 53 -19.00 -4.45 7.67
C ALA A 53 -17.58 -5.01 7.83
N ALA A 54 -16.89 -5.25 6.73
CA ALA A 54 -15.52 -5.72 6.73
C ALA A 54 -14.56 -4.54 6.52
N VAL A 55 -13.71 -4.27 7.51
CA VAL A 55 -12.64 -3.27 7.39
C VAL A 55 -11.38 -3.99 6.95
N ILE A 56 -10.97 -3.77 5.70
CA ILE A 56 -9.74 -4.35 5.16
C ILE A 56 -8.73 -3.21 5.08
N LYS A 57 -7.96 -3.08 6.16
CA LYS A 57 -6.78 -2.22 6.13
C LYS A 57 -5.81 -2.84 5.14
N ARG A 58 -5.60 -2.16 4.02
CA ARG A 58 -4.35 -2.36 3.29
C ARG A 58 -3.24 -2.05 4.30
N GLU A 59 -2.24 -2.92 4.37
CA GLU A 59 -0.91 -2.38 4.62
C GLU A 59 -0.73 -1.37 3.50
N LYS A 60 -0.99 -0.09 3.80
CA LYS A 60 -0.44 0.98 2.98
C LYS A 60 1.03 0.58 2.92
N ASP A 61 1.52 0.21 1.74
CA ASP A 61 2.95 0.17 1.46
C ASP A 61 3.48 1.39 2.16
N LEU A 62 4.17 1.20 3.30
CA LEU A 62 4.43 2.23 4.31
C LEU A 62 4.62 3.52 3.55
N GLU A 63 3.58 4.38 3.49
CA GLU A 63 3.56 5.46 2.52
C GLU A 63 4.85 6.18 2.79
N ALA A 64 5.79 6.04 1.85
CA ALA A 64 7.19 6.29 2.18
C ALA A 64 7.18 7.70 2.73
N VAL A 65 7.78 7.92 3.90
CA VAL A 65 7.76 9.24 4.57
C VAL A 65 8.69 10.19 3.81
N ASN A 66 8.52 10.23 2.49
CA ASN A 66 9.26 10.96 1.51
C ASN A 66 8.28 11.37 0.40
N ASP A 67 8.66 12.40 -0.32
CA ASP A 67 7.93 13.02 -1.42
C ASP A 67 8.21 12.35 -2.77
N LEU A 68 8.81 11.15 -2.77
CA LEU A 68 9.22 10.48 -4.00
C LEU A 68 8.03 9.87 -4.72
N THR A 69 7.91 10.20 -6.00
CA THR A 69 7.02 9.50 -6.92
C THR A 69 7.53 8.07 -7.18
N GLY A 70 6.65 7.16 -7.62
CA GLY A 70 7.05 5.78 -7.94
C GLY A 70 8.15 5.69 -9.03
N ALA A 71 8.21 6.67 -9.93
CA ALA A 71 9.26 6.77 -10.93
C ALA A 71 10.62 7.13 -10.31
N GLU A 72 10.64 8.02 -9.31
CA GLU A 72 11.85 8.40 -8.59
C GLU A 72 12.36 7.27 -7.71
N VAL A 73 11.47 6.56 -6.98
CA VAL A 73 11.85 5.36 -6.23
C VAL A 73 12.53 4.34 -7.15
N SER A 74 11.96 4.09 -8.33
CA SER A 74 12.54 3.16 -9.33
C SER A 74 13.90 3.62 -9.86
N ARG A 75 14.14 4.93 -9.97
CA ARG A 75 15.43 5.51 -10.37
C ARG A 75 16.51 5.29 -9.30
N PHE A 76 16.15 5.45 -8.02
CA PHE A 76 17.10 5.37 -6.91
C PHE A 76 17.25 3.97 -6.31
N GLN A 77 16.42 3.00 -6.71
CA GLN A 77 16.43 1.64 -6.14
C GLN A 77 17.78 0.90 -6.26
N HIS A 78 18.63 1.30 -7.22
CA HIS A 78 19.95 0.68 -7.48
C HIS A 78 21.12 1.58 -7.08
N ILE A 79 20.85 2.71 -6.41
CA ILE A 79 21.89 3.61 -5.93
C ILE A 79 22.17 3.25 -4.47
N ASP A 80 23.45 3.11 -4.15
CA ASP A 80 23.88 2.83 -2.77
C ASP A 80 23.45 3.97 -1.83
N ALA A 81 23.14 3.60 -0.59
CA ALA A 81 22.82 4.58 0.45
C ALA A 81 24.03 5.49 0.70
N VAL A 82 23.74 6.78 0.95
CA VAL A 82 24.76 7.76 1.34
C VAL A 82 25.50 7.27 2.57
N ASN A 83 26.82 7.25 2.49
CA ASN A 83 27.72 6.72 3.51
C ASN A 83 28.78 7.76 3.93
N GLY A 84 29.68 7.36 4.83
CA GLY A 84 30.68 8.25 5.40
C GLY A 84 31.69 8.81 4.40
N ASN A 85 31.99 8.07 3.31
CA ASN A 85 32.91 8.56 2.29
C ASN A 85 32.29 9.71 1.49
N ASP A 86 30.99 9.63 1.17
CA ASP A 86 30.27 10.71 0.48
C ASP A 86 30.35 12.03 1.25
N MET A 87 30.35 11.97 2.59
CA MET A 87 30.52 13.14 3.45
C MET A 87 31.93 13.73 3.40
N LEU A 88 32.96 12.88 3.28
CA LEU A 88 34.34 13.34 3.14
C LEU A 88 34.55 13.99 1.77
N ASP A 89 33.99 13.39 0.72
CA ASP A 89 34.05 13.92 -0.64
C ASP A 89 33.34 15.28 -0.74
N MET A 90 32.14 15.39 -0.15
CA MET A 90 31.41 16.66 -0.09
C MET A 90 32.18 17.74 0.68
N ARG A 91 32.77 17.37 1.83
CA ARG A 91 33.61 18.30 2.61
C ARG A 91 34.78 18.81 1.79
N ASP A 92 35.48 17.92 1.07
CA ASP A 92 36.67 18.28 0.31
C ASP A 92 36.31 19.14 -0.91
N PHE A 93 35.18 18.85 -1.57
CA PHE A 93 34.61 19.70 -2.62
C PHE A 93 34.30 21.11 -2.10
N LEU A 94 33.61 21.23 -0.96
CA LEU A 94 33.19 22.51 -0.39
C LEU A 94 34.34 23.42 0.04
N ARG A 95 35.55 22.89 0.25
CA ARG A 95 36.73 23.70 0.57
C ARG A 95 37.19 24.61 -0.56
N SER A 96 37.00 24.17 -1.80
CA SER A 96 37.43 24.90 -2.99
C SER A 96 36.27 25.42 -3.83
N PHE A 97 35.02 25.13 -3.43
CA PHE A 97 33.85 25.60 -4.13
C PHE A 97 33.67 27.11 -3.95
N ASP A 98 33.58 27.83 -5.06
CA ASP A 98 33.49 29.29 -5.13
C ASP A 98 32.05 29.82 -5.10
N GLY A 99 31.06 28.93 -4.98
CA GLY A 99 29.65 29.27 -4.98
C GLY A 99 29.03 29.34 -6.38
N ASP A 100 29.76 29.03 -7.45
CA ASP A 100 29.21 29.02 -8.80
C ASP A 100 28.39 27.75 -9.08
N PHE A 101 27.12 27.79 -8.66
CA PHE A 101 26.16 26.73 -8.97
C PHE A 101 25.80 26.67 -10.46
N SER A 102 25.87 27.78 -11.17
CA SER A 102 25.61 27.78 -12.62
C SER A 102 26.65 26.95 -13.32
N GLY A 103 27.95 27.18 -13.06
CA GLY A 103 29.04 26.36 -13.59
C GLY A 103 28.96 24.89 -13.14
N LEU A 104 28.62 24.64 -11.87
CA LEU A 104 28.50 23.29 -11.31
C LEU A 104 27.45 22.43 -12.03
N PHE A 105 26.28 23.01 -12.33
CA PHE A 105 25.16 22.28 -12.95
C PHE A 105 25.10 22.42 -14.47
N SER A 106 25.95 23.25 -15.07
CA SER A 106 25.99 23.42 -16.54
C SER A 106 26.53 22.18 -17.27
N ASN A 107 27.29 21.32 -16.59
CA ASN A 107 27.75 20.05 -17.13
C ASN A 107 26.90 18.89 -16.60
N LYS A 108 25.77 18.60 -17.26
CA LYS A 108 25.26 17.23 -17.50
C LYS A 108 23.97 17.21 -18.33
N GLU A 109 24.14 16.94 -19.63
CA GLU A 109 23.41 15.85 -20.30
C GLU A 109 24.42 14.70 -20.49
N SER A 110 24.29 13.62 -19.72
CA SER A 110 24.77 12.25 -20.00
C SER A 110 24.31 11.33 -18.88
#